data_AF-A0AAD5U7W1-F1
#
_entry.id   AF-A0AAD5U7W1-F1
#
_cell.length_a   1.000
_cell.length_b   1.000
_cell.length_c   1.000
_cell.angle_alpha   90.00
_cell.angle_beta   90.00
_cell.angle_gamma   90.00
#
_symmetry.space_group_name_H-M   'P 1'
#
loop_
_entity.id
_entity.type
_entity.pdbx_description
1 polymer ?
#
loop_
_entity_poly.entity_id
_entity_poly.type
_entity_poly.pdbx_seq_one_letter_code
_entity_poly.pdbx_strand_id
1 'polypeptide(L)'
;MEANYLRQSVGPVLADAFASLYAHGIDSHNDPTHPHKDPIGFVGRYLLEHDRVQKESALAILKKQPLLELQKLLAEKKVEYSFIRNQTYNELKRTLEERETRKEEEKKRLEDELQEKLRLETEETIRNLTAPKDDTEEKETIEVKDIKENKDIEEEDEEEEGLNEKEELVEDSLAENPSIEDQPVEIQDNETGAD
;
A
#
# COMPACT_ATOMS: atom_id res chain seq x y z
N MET A 1 6.55 65.53 24.39
CA MET A 1 5.75 64.98 23.27
C MET A 1 6.61 64.21 22.26
N GLU A 2 7.89 64.54 22.09
CA GLU A 2 8.76 63.97 21.06
C GLU A 2 9.08 62.46 21.23
N ALA A 3 9.17 61.96 22.46
CA ALA A 3 9.49 60.55 22.71
C ALA A 3 8.45 59.57 22.14
N ASN A 4 7.15 59.92 22.19
CA ASN A 4 6.09 59.09 21.63
C ASN A 4 6.15 59.06 20.10
N TYR A 5 6.48 60.20 19.48
CA TYR A 5 6.65 60.30 18.03
C TYR A 5 7.83 59.44 17.55
N LEU A 6 8.98 59.49 18.23
CA LEU A 6 10.15 58.66 17.91
C LEU A 6 9.87 57.16 18.08
N ARG A 7 9.16 56.80 19.16
CA ARG A 7 8.83 55.39 19.44
C ARG A 7 7.90 54.79 18.38
N GLN A 8 7.01 55.58 17.80
CA GLN A 8 6.06 55.12 16.78
C GLN A 8 6.65 55.16 15.36
N SER A 9 7.53 56.12 15.06
CA SER A 9 8.07 56.31 13.71
C SER A 9 9.28 55.43 13.42
N VAL A 10 10.36 55.60 14.20
CA VAL A 10 11.66 54.96 13.94
C VAL A 10 11.99 53.85 14.94
N GLY A 11 11.29 53.81 16.08
CA GLY A 11 11.50 52.84 17.15
C GLY A 11 11.56 51.38 16.69
N PRO A 12 10.57 50.88 15.93
CA PRO A 12 10.56 49.49 15.48
C PRO A 12 11.74 49.16 14.55
N VAL A 13 11.97 50.00 13.55
CA VAL A 13 13.02 49.78 12.54
C VAL A 13 14.42 49.85 13.16
N LEU A 14 14.65 50.77 14.10
CA LEU A 14 15.90 50.85 14.85
C LEU A 14 16.10 49.65 15.76
N ALA A 15 15.05 49.16 16.43
CA ALA A 15 15.12 47.97 17.25
C ALA A 15 15.53 46.74 16.43
N ASP A 16 14.93 46.56 15.25
CA ASP A 16 15.28 45.48 14.32
C ASP A 16 16.72 45.61 13.79
N ALA A 17 17.15 46.85 13.48
CA ALA A 17 18.52 47.12 13.06
C ALA A 17 19.55 46.75 14.15
N PHE A 18 19.26 47.09 15.40
CA PHE A 18 20.13 46.72 16.53
C PHE A 18 20.11 45.23 16.83
N ALA A 19 18.94 44.57 16.73
CA ALA A 19 18.84 43.12 16.86
C ALA A 19 19.65 42.40 15.77
N SER A 20 19.57 42.88 14.52
CA SER A 20 20.35 42.35 13.40
C SER A 20 21.85 42.63 13.55
N LEU A 21 22.23 43.80 14.06
CA LEU A 21 23.61 44.12 14.37
C LEU A 21 24.16 43.21 15.47
N TYR A 22 23.35 42.89 16.48
CA TYR A 22 23.73 41.96 17.54
C TYR A 22 23.91 40.53 16.99
N ALA A 23 22.98 40.06 16.15
CA ALA A 23 22.99 38.71 15.60
C ALA A 23 24.08 38.47 14.54
N HIS A 24 24.53 39.50 13.82
CA HIS A 24 25.44 39.35 12.67
C HIS A 24 26.69 40.23 12.70
N GLY A 25 26.76 41.16 13.65
CA GLY A 25 27.80 42.20 13.73
C GLY A 25 28.86 41.97 14.80
N ILE A 26 28.60 41.13 15.82
CA ILE A 26 29.47 41.01 17.00
C ILE A 26 30.57 39.94 16.85
N ASP A 27 30.38 38.94 15.99
CA ASP A 27 31.31 37.80 15.87
C ASP A 27 32.64 38.12 15.16
N SER A 28 32.81 39.32 14.57
CA SER A 28 34.04 39.65 13.81
C SER A 28 35.16 40.30 14.63
N HIS A 29 35.04 40.35 15.96
CA HIS A 29 36.08 40.98 16.80
C HIS A 29 37.38 40.17 16.89
N ASN A 30 37.41 38.94 16.38
CA ASN A 30 38.55 38.02 16.44
C ASN A 30 39.25 37.76 15.09
N ASP A 31 38.84 38.42 13.99
CA ASP A 31 39.49 38.26 12.69
C ASP A 31 40.40 39.47 12.37
N PRO A 32 41.74 39.33 12.44
CA PRO A 32 42.68 40.42 12.20
C PRO A 32 42.75 40.87 10.73
N THR A 33 42.04 40.21 9.81
CA THR A 33 42.03 40.57 8.37
C THR A 33 40.84 41.44 7.96
N HIS A 34 39.86 41.63 8.85
CA HIS A 34 38.68 42.45 8.59
C HIS A 34 38.51 43.52 9.68
N PRO A 35 38.99 44.76 9.43
CA PRO A 35 38.95 45.80 10.45
C PRO A 35 37.49 46.16 10.73
N HIS A 36 37.12 46.06 12.01
CA HIS A 36 35.96 46.66 12.66
C HIS A 36 34.77 46.95 11.73
N LYS A 37 33.78 46.04 11.71
CA LYS A 37 32.46 46.34 11.15
C LYS A 37 31.94 47.61 11.84
N ASP A 38 31.98 48.73 11.13
CA ASP A 38 31.44 50.02 11.60
C ASP A 38 29.95 49.82 11.95
N PRO A 39 29.59 49.83 13.25
CA PRO A 39 28.23 49.54 13.68
C PRO A 39 27.26 50.64 13.23
N ILE A 40 27.75 51.89 13.12
CA ILE A 40 26.96 53.02 12.63
C ILE A 40 26.72 52.84 11.13
N GLY A 41 27.76 52.51 10.37
CA GLY A 41 27.64 52.21 8.95
C GLY A 41 26.77 50.97 8.66
N PHE A 42 26.78 49.96 9.54
CA PHE A 42 25.90 48.80 9.45
C PHE A 42 24.43 49.20 9.66
N VAL A 43 24.13 49.91 10.74
CA VAL A 43 22.76 50.38 11.02
C VAL A 43 22.29 51.32 9.91
N GLY A 44 23.15 52.22 9.42
CA GLY A 44 22.82 53.12 8.30
C GLY A 44 22.45 52.36 7.03
N ARG A 45 23.24 51.34 6.64
CA ARG A 45 22.92 50.47 5.49
C ARG A 45 21.63 49.67 5.73
N TYR A 46 21.45 49.14 6.92
CA TYR A 46 20.23 48.42 7.30
C TYR A 46 19.00 49.30 7.12
N LEU A 47 19.00 50.54 7.63
CA LEU A 47 17.88 51.47 7.49
C LEU A 47 17.60 51.84 6.03
N LEU A 48 18.64 52.00 5.20
CA LEU A 48 18.48 52.31 3.77
C LEU A 48 17.88 51.14 2.97
N GLU A 49 18.22 49.91 3.34
CA GLU A 49 17.76 48.71 2.65
C GLU A 49 16.49 48.10 3.27
N HIS A 50 16.12 48.50 4.48
CA HIS A 50 15.04 47.91 5.26
C HIS A 50 13.71 47.84 4.50
N ASP A 51 13.29 48.95 3.87
CA ASP A 51 12.03 48.99 3.12
C ASP A 51 12.06 48.08 1.89
N ARG A 52 13.23 47.90 1.28
CA ARG A 52 13.41 46.98 0.15
C ARG A 52 13.33 45.53 0.63
N VAL A 53 14.06 45.20 1.71
CA VAL A 53 14.11 43.87 2.30
C VAL A 53 12.74 43.44 2.84
N GLN A 54 11.99 44.35 3.47
CA GLN A 54 10.62 44.06 3.93
C GLN A 54 9.65 43.80 2.77
N LYS A 55 9.74 44.56 1.68
CA LYS A 55 8.92 44.32 0.48
C LYS A 55 9.28 42.99 -0.18
N GLU A 56 10.57 42.69 -0.30
CA GLU A 56 11.05 41.43 -0.87
C GLU A 56 10.66 40.23 0.01
N SER A 57 10.75 40.34 1.34
CA SER A 57 10.34 39.28 2.26
C SER A 57 8.83 39.06 2.25
N ALA A 58 8.03 40.11 2.20
CA ALA A 58 6.58 40.02 2.04
C ALA A 58 6.20 39.33 0.72
N LEU A 59 6.86 39.69 -0.38
CA LEU A 59 6.67 39.03 -1.68
C LEU A 59 7.13 37.57 -1.67
N ALA A 60 8.22 37.25 -0.96
CA ALA A 60 8.70 35.89 -0.81
C ALA A 60 7.73 35.01 0.00
N ILE A 61 7.14 35.56 1.07
CA ILE A 61 6.10 34.88 1.85
C ILE A 61 4.86 34.65 0.97
N LEU A 62 4.42 35.67 0.23
CA LEU A 62 3.27 35.57 -0.67
C LEU A 62 3.49 34.50 -1.76
N LYS A 63 4.71 34.41 -2.31
CA LYS A 63 5.06 33.37 -3.29
C LYS A 63 5.15 31.97 -2.70
N LYS A 64 5.46 31.84 -1.41
CA LYS A 64 5.56 30.54 -0.72
C LYS A 64 4.21 30.00 -0.23
N GLN A 65 3.21 30.87 -0.03
CA GLN A 65 1.88 30.44 0.42
C GLN A 65 1.22 29.40 -0.51
N PRO A 66 1.18 29.59 -1.85
CA PRO A 66 0.62 28.58 -2.75
C PRO A 66 1.33 27.23 -2.67
N LEU A 67 2.64 27.23 -2.42
CA LEU A 67 3.43 26.00 -2.29
C LEU A 67 3.10 25.25 -1.00
N LEU A 68 2.89 25.97 0.10
CA LEU A 68 2.45 25.38 1.38
C LEU A 68 1.02 24.82 1.27
N GLU A 69 0.11 25.53 0.60
CA GLU A 69 -1.24 25.03 0.34
C GLU A 69 -1.23 23.77 -0.53
N LEU A 70 -0.40 23.74 -1.58
CA LEU A 70 -0.27 22.56 -2.44
C LEU A 70 0.32 21.36 -1.68
N GLN A 71 1.30 21.59 -0.81
CA GLN A 71 1.85 20.54 0.05
C GLN A 71 0.80 19.96 0.99
N LYS A 72 -0.04 20.82 1.57
CA LYS A 72 -1.15 20.38 2.42
C LYS A 72 -2.16 19.54 1.64
N LEU A 73 -2.58 20.01 0.46
CA LEU A 73 -3.50 19.28 -0.42
C LEU A 73 -2.94 17.91 -0.82
N LEU A 74 -1.64 17.84 -1.15
CA LEU A 74 -0.96 16.60 -1.49
C LEU A 74 -0.99 15.61 -0.31
N ALA A 75 -0.74 16.08 0.91
CA ALA A 75 -0.79 15.25 2.11
C ALA A 75 -2.21 14.70 2.35
N GLU A 76 -3.23 15.55 2.24
CA GLU A 76 -4.64 15.16 2.35
C GLU A 76 -5.01 14.09 1.30
N LYS A 77 -4.60 14.29 0.04
CA LYS A 77 -4.87 13.32 -1.04
C LYS A 77 -4.15 12.00 -0.86
N LYS A 78 -2.94 11.98 -0.27
CA LYS A 78 -2.25 10.72 0.05
C LYS A 78 -3.00 9.92 1.09
N VAL A 79 -3.53 10.57 2.13
CA VAL A 79 -4.33 9.91 3.17
C VAL A 79 -5.62 9.36 2.58
N GLU A 80 -6.35 10.17 1.81
CA GLU A 80 -7.58 9.76 1.13
C GLU A 80 -7.35 8.55 0.21
N TYR A 81 -6.29 8.59 -0.61
CA TYR A 81 -5.95 7.47 -1.49
C TYR A 81 -5.62 6.19 -0.72
N SER A 82 -4.84 6.30 0.37
CA SER A 82 -4.51 5.14 1.20
C SER A 82 -5.74 4.51 1.84
N PHE A 83 -6.70 5.34 2.26
CA PHE A 83 -7.96 4.89 2.83
C PHE A 83 -8.79 4.13 1.80
N ILE A 84 -9.00 4.72 0.61
CA ILE A 84 -9.76 4.08 -0.48
C ILE A 84 -9.10 2.77 -0.91
N ARG A 85 -7.77 2.74 -1.04
CA ARG A 85 -7.03 1.53 -1.40
C ARG A 85 -7.22 0.41 -0.38
N ASN A 86 -7.12 0.72 0.91
CA ASN A 86 -7.31 -0.29 1.95
C ASN A 86 -8.76 -0.78 1.99
N GLN A 87 -9.73 0.12 1.82
CA GLN A 87 -11.14 -0.23 1.79
C GLN A 87 -11.45 -1.18 0.61
N THR A 88 -11.06 -0.79 -0.61
CA THR A 88 -11.26 -1.59 -1.82
C THR A 88 -10.57 -2.95 -1.74
N TYR A 89 -9.36 -3.02 -1.18
CA TYR A 89 -8.66 -4.29 -0.94
C TYR A 89 -9.43 -5.19 0.02
N ASN A 90 -9.92 -4.66 1.15
CA ASN A 90 -10.65 -5.43 2.14
C ASN A 90 -12.01 -5.92 1.60
N GLU A 91 -12.70 -5.07 0.83
CA GLU A 91 -13.93 -5.46 0.14
C GLU A 91 -13.68 -6.59 -0.84
N LEU A 92 -12.63 -6.47 -1.69
CA LEU A 92 -12.27 -7.51 -2.63
C LEU A 92 -11.93 -8.83 -1.91
N LYS A 93 -11.10 -8.76 -0.86
CA LYS A 93 -10.74 -9.94 -0.05
C LYS A 93 -11.99 -10.65 0.48
N ARG A 94 -12.94 -9.91 1.06
CA ARG A 94 -14.19 -10.47 1.56
C ARG A 94 -15.02 -11.14 0.46
N THR A 95 -15.14 -10.50 -0.71
CA THR A 95 -15.89 -11.11 -1.83
C THR A 95 -15.24 -12.38 -2.36
N LEU A 96 -13.91 -12.50 -2.25
CA LEU A 96 -13.17 -13.68 -2.65
C LEU A 96 -13.42 -14.82 -1.64
N GLU A 97 -13.29 -14.54 -0.35
CA GLU A 97 -13.63 -15.48 0.73
C GLU A 97 -15.08 -15.98 0.61
N GLU A 98 -16.05 -15.09 0.39
CA GLU A 98 -17.46 -15.46 0.18
C GLU A 98 -17.70 -16.31 -1.08
N ARG A 99 -16.89 -16.12 -2.13
CA ARG A 99 -16.95 -16.98 -3.33
C ARG A 99 -16.38 -18.36 -3.07
N GLU A 100 -15.28 -18.45 -2.32
CA GLU A 100 -14.66 -19.72 -1.98
C GLU A 100 -15.57 -20.56 -1.09
N THR A 101 -16.15 -19.98 -0.04
CA THR A 101 -17.11 -20.69 0.82
C THR A 101 -18.32 -21.18 0.05
N ARG A 102 -18.87 -20.36 -0.86
CA ARG A 102 -20.00 -20.76 -1.69
C ARG A 102 -19.66 -21.93 -2.62
N LYS A 103 -18.47 -21.95 -3.22
CA LYS A 103 -18.01 -23.08 -4.05
C LYS A 103 -17.86 -24.34 -3.23
N GLU A 104 -17.35 -24.23 -2.00
CA GLU A 104 -17.18 -25.36 -1.10
C GLU A 104 -18.53 -25.94 -0.65
N GLU A 105 -19.49 -25.07 -0.30
CA GLU A 105 -20.86 -25.48 0.02
C GLU A 105 -21.55 -26.16 -1.17
N GLU A 106 -21.37 -25.63 -2.38
CA GLU A 106 -21.92 -26.22 -3.60
C GLU A 106 -21.31 -27.60 -3.89
N LYS A 107 -19.99 -27.72 -3.74
CA LYS A 107 -19.29 -29.01 -3.90
C LYS A 107 -19.82 -30.04 -2.90
N LYS A 108 -19.93 -29.67 -1.62
CA LYS A 108 -20.45 -30.55 -0.58
C LYS A 108 -21.88 -30.99 -0.88
N ARG A 109 -22.73 -30.05 -1.30
CA ARG A 109 -24.12 -30.36 -1.67
C ARG A 109 -24.18 -31.37 -2.82
N LEU A 110 -23.34 -31.21 -3.86
CA LEU A 110 -23.28 -32.15 -4.98
C LEU A 110 -22.78 -33.53 -4.55
N GLU A 111 -21.81 -33.59 -3.64
CA GLU A 111 -21.34 -34.86 -3.05
C GLU A 111 -22.45 -35.56 -2.27
N ASP A 112 -23.22 -34.84 -1.45
CA ASP A 112 -24.36 -35.37 -0.72
C ASP A 112 -25.47 -35.88 -1.67
N GLU A 113 -25.81 -35.11 -2.72
CA GLU A 113 -26.79 -35.52 -3.74
C GLU A 113 -26.33 -36.78 -4.51
N LEU A 114 -25.04 -36.91 -4.78
CA LEU A 114 -24.48 -38.10 -5.44
C LEU A 114 -24.54 -39.33 -4.52
N GLN A 115 -24.18 -39.18 -3.24
CA GLN A 115 -24.27 -40.26 -2.25
C GLN A 115 -25.71 -40.73 -2.05
N GLU A 116 -26.68 -39.81 -2.01
CA GLU A 116 -28.09 -40.16 -1.90
C GLU A 116 -28.58 -40.94 -3.11
N LYS A 117 -28.21 -40.52 -4.34
CA LYS A 117 -28.54 -41.27 -5.56
C LYS A 117 -27.97 -42.69 -5.54
N LEU A 118 -26.70 -42.85 -5.18
CA LEU A 118 -26.07 -44.17 -5.02
C LEU A 118 -26.81 -45.03 -3.98
N ARG A 119 -27.24 -44.44 -2.86
CA ARG A 119 -28.00 -45.14 -1.83
C ARG A 119 -29.36 -45.63 -2.35
N LEU A 120 -30.08 -44.78 -3.07
CA LEU A 120 -31.38 -45.13 -3.66
C LEU A 120 -31.23 -46.22 -4.73
N GLU A 121 -30.21 -46.13 -5.59
CA GLU A 121 -29.93 -47.15 -6.62
C GLU A 121 -29.55 -48.49 -6.00
N THR A 122 -28.74 -48.49 -4.93
CA THR A 122 -28.40 -49.71 -4.20
C THR A 122 -29.61 -50.31 -3.46
N GLU A 123 -30.46 -49.48 -2.86
CA GLU A 123 -31.73 -49.93 -2.28
C GLU A 123 -32.67 -50.53 -3.34
N GLU A 124 -32.78 -49.91 -4.52
CA GLU A 124 -33.60 -50.39 -5.62
C GLU A 124 -33.08 -51.71 -6.21
N THR A 125 -31.77 -51.83 -6.44
CA THR A 125 -31.16 -53.08 -6.92
C THR A 125 -31.34 -54.22 -5.92
N ILE A 126 -31.17 -53.97 -4.62
CA ILE A 126 -31.46 -54.95 -3.58
C ILE A 126 -32.94 -55.34 -3.62
N ARG A 127 -33.85 -54.38 -3.73
CA ARG A 127 -35.30 -54.63 -3.80
C ARG A 127 -35.68 -55.49 -5.00
N ASN A 128 -35.10 -55.23 -6.17
CA ASN A 128 -35.33 -56.02 -7.38
C ASN A 128 -34.76 -57.45 -7.26
N LEU A 129 -33.69 -57.64 -6.49
CA LEU A 129 -33.13 -58.97 -6.19
C LEU A 129 -33.89 -59.73 -5.10
N THR A 130 -34.57 -59.03 -4.18
CA THR A 130 -35.32 -59.63 -3.05
C THR A 130 -36.83 -59.67 -3.25
N ALA A 131 -37.35 -59.06 -4.32
CA ALA A 131 -38.73 -59.24 -4.74
C ALA A 131 -38.98 -60.73 -5.01
N PRO A 132 -40.06 -61.33 -4.49
CA PRO A 132 -40.40 -62.70 -4.80
C PRO A 132 -40.57 -62.80 -6.32
N LYS A 133 -39.80 -63.69 -6.94
CA LYS A 133 -40.11 -64.14 -8.29
C LYS A 133 -41.48 -64.80 -8.18
N ASP A 134 -42.52 -64.13 -8.64
CA ASP A 134 -43.74 -64.84 -8.99
C ASP A 134 -43.32 -65.82 -10.09
N ASP A 135 -43.30 -67.09 -9.71
CA ASP A 135 -43.10 -68.22 -10.60
C ASP A 135 -44.33 -68.33 -11.51
N THR A 136 -44.44 -67.45 -12.48
CA THR A 136 -45.16 -67.71 -13.72
C THR A 136 -44.17 -67.60 -14.85
N GLU A 137 -43.90 -68.77 -15.42
CA GLU A 137 -43.04 -69.01 -16.57
C GLU A 137 -43.24 -67.96 -17.65
N GLU A 138 -42.14 -67.33 -18.08
CA GLU A 138 -41.92 -67.10 -19.51
C GLU A 138 -40.42 -67.05 -19.76
N LYS A 139 -39.94 -68.09 -20.45
CA LYS A 139 -38.66 -68.07 -21.15
C LYS A 139 -38.78 -66.97 -22.21
N GLU A 140 -38.27 -65.77 -21.92
CA GLU A 140 -38.03 -64.81 -22.98
C GLU A 140 -36.53 -64.63 -23.20
N THR A 141 -36.20 -64.90 -24.45
CA THR A 141 -34.90 -64.92 -25.10
C THR A 141 -33.98 -63.78 -24.66
N ILE A 142 -32.73 -64.15 -24.36
CA ILE A 142 -31.60 -63.23 -24.46
C ILE A 142 -31.50 -62.84 -25.95
N GLU A 143 -32.18 -61.76 -26.34
CA GLU A 143 -31.85 -61.05 -27.57
C GLU A 143 -30.49 -60.38 -27.35
N VAL A 144 -29.47 -61.00 -27.92
CA VAL A 144 -28.21 -60.33 -28.24
C VAL A 144 -28.56 -59.15 -29.14
N LYS A 145 -28.50 -57.93 -28.62
CA LYS A 145 -28.29 -56.74 -29.43
C LYS A 145 -26.86 -56.25 -29.21
N ASP A 146 -26.02 -56.76 -30.10
CA ASP A 146 -24.87 -56.13 -30.72
C ASP A 146 -24.17 -55.02 -29.92
N ILE A 147 -23.01 -55.38 -29.39
CA ILE A 147 -21.91 -54.43 -29.25
C ILE A 147 -21.46 -54.06 -30.68
N LYS A 148 -21.79 -52.85 -31.12
CA LYS A 148 -20.97 -52.13 -32.09
C LYS A 148 -20.21 -51.04 -31.34
N GLU A 149 -18.95 -51.35 -31.08
CA GLU A 149 -17.92 -50.35 -30.81
C GLU A 149 -17.87 -49.32 -31.94
N ASN A 150 -17.89 -48.06 -31.50
CA ASN A 150 -17.08 -46.93 -31.93
C ASN A 150 -17.13 -46.40 -33.38
N LYS A 151 -17.23 -45.06 -33.39
CA LYS A 151 -16.61 -44.07 -34.30
C LYS A 151 -17.22 -43.90 -35.69
N ASP A 152 -17.77 -42.72 -35.94
CA ASP A 152 -17.07 -41.63 -36.66
C ASP A 152 -17.96 -40.37 -36.58
N ILE A 153 -17.52 -39.19 -36.08
CA ILE A 153 -16.52 -38.18 -36.51
C ILE A 153 -17.29 -36.91 -36.90
N GLU A 154 -16.86 -35.80 -36.28
CA GLU A 154 -16.76 -34.38 -36.73
C GLU A 154 -16.53 -33.63 -35.40
N GLU A 155 -15.31 -33.34 -34.93
CA GLU A 155 -14.15 -32.66 -35.55
C GLU A 155 -14.55 -31.41 -36.35
N GLU A 156 -14.54 -30.27 -35.65
CA GLU A 156 -14.30 -28.87 -36.03
C GLU A 156 -14.73 -28.04 -34.79
N ASP A 157 -13.92 -27.23 -34.11
CA ASP A 157 -12.83 -26.33 -34.51
C ASP A 157 -11.65 -26.49 -33.51
N GLU A 158 -10.39 -26.65 -33.93
CA GLU A 158 -9.51 -25.67 -34.58
C GLU A 158 -9.33 -24.34 -33.79
N GLU A 159 -8.05 -24.02 -33.57
CA GLU A 159 -7.46 -22.75 -33.10
C GLU A 159 -7.39 -22.48 -31.58
N GLU A 160 -6.57 -23.29 -30.87
CA GLU A 160 -5.55 -22.68 -30.01
C GLU A 160 -4.36 -22.26 -30.90
N GLU A 161 -4.27 -20.97 -31.23
CA GLU A 161 -2.98 -20.35 -31.47
C GLU A 161 -2.28 -20.16 -30.13
N GLY A 162 -1.27 -20.99 -29.90
CA GLY A 162 -0.23 -20.72 -28.95
C GLY A 162 0.53 -19.46 -29.33
N LEU A 163 0.59 -18.50 -28.41
CA LEU A 163 1.73 -17.59 -28.35
C LEU A 163 2.89 -18.33 -27.68
N ASN A 164 3.59 -19.07 -28.53
CA ASN A 164 5.03 -19.23 -28.61
C ASN A 164 5.83 -18.67 -27.42
N GLU A 165 6.42 -19.59 -26.66
CA GLU A 165 7.58 -19.32 -25.82
C GLU A 165 8.76 -18.83 -26.68
N LYS A 166 9.27 -17.65 -26.35
CA LYS A 166 10.68 -17.32 -26.48
C LYS A 166 11.13 -16.66 -25.18
N GLU A 167 11.31 -17.48 -24.15
CA GLU A 167 12.28 -17.21 -23.10
C GLU A 167 13.33 -18.33 -23.13
N GLU A 168 14.42 -18.07 -23.85
CA GLU A 168 15.71 -18.62 -23.50
C GLU A 168 16.72 -17.46 -23.52
N LEU A 169 17.25 -17.16 -22.33
CA LEU A 169 18.55 -16.59 -21.97
C LEU A 169 18.38 -15.88 -20.61
N VAL A 170 18.58 -16.60 -19.50
CA VAL A 170 19.88 -16.84 -18.82
C VAL A 170 20.35 -15.62 -18.02
N GLU A 171 20.46 -15.86 -16.69
CA GLU A 171 21.27 -15.16 -15.68
C GLU A 171 20.79 -13.71 -15.35
N ASP A 172 20.59 -13.29 -14.11
CA ASP A 172 21.49 -13.48 -12.97
C ASP A 172 20.86 -12.93 -11.66
N SER A 173 21.27 -13.48 -10.51
CA SER A 173 21.07 -13.02 -9.10
C SER A 173 19.62 -12.99 -8.55
N LEU A 174 19.18 -13.83 -7.60
CA LEU A 174 19.80 -14.33 -6.36
C LEU A 174 20.30 -13.20 -5.43
N ALA A 175 19.38 -12.67 -4.62
CA ALA A 175 19.62 -12.20 -3.26
C ALA A 175 18.30 -12.42 -2.49
N GLU A 176 18.12 -13.64 -1.96
CA GLU A 176 18.25 -13.91 -0.53
C GLU A 176 17.27 -13.11 0.34
N ASN A 177 16.12 -13.73 0.61
CA ASN A 177 15.58 -13.71 1.96
C ASN A 177 15.81 -15.09 2.57
N PRO A 178 16.64 -15.17 3.61
CA PRO A 178 16.29 -15.89 4.83
C PRO A 178 16.48 -14.92 6.01
N SER A 179 15.90 -15.04 7.18
CA SER A 179 15.01 -15.98 7.83
C SER A 179 14.59 -15.24 9.11
N ILE A 180 13.36 -15.46 9.57
CA ILE A 180 13.02 -15.19 10.96
C ILE A 180 13.76 -16.25 11.78
N GLU A 181 14.74 -15.83 12.59
CA GLU A 181 15.21 -16.61 13.73
C GLU A 181 15.12 -15.75 14.99
N ASP A 182 14.27 -16.22 15.89
CA ASP A 182 14.25 -15.91 17.31
C ASP A 182 15.66 -15.94 17.88
N GLN A 183 16.09 -14.83 18.51
CA GLN A 183 17.02 -14.91 19.63
C GLN A 183 16.64 -13.94 20.75
N PRO A 184 16.83 -14.38 22.02
CA PRO A 184 16.16 -13.82 23.18
C PRO A 184 16.80 -12.52 23.69
N VAL A 185 15.96 -11.76 24.37
CA VAL A 185 16.33 -10.63 25.22
C VAL A 185 17.31 -11.09 26.31
N GLU A 186 18.57 -10.66 26.25
CA GLU A 186 19.47 -10.65 27.40
C GLU A 186 19.56 -9.24 27.99
N ILE A 187 18.91 -9.10 29.15
CA ILE A 187 19.11 -8.01 30.09
C ILE A 187 20.49 -8.22 30.71
N GLN A 188 21.45 -7.35 30.42
CA GLN A 188 22.68 -7.26 31.20
C GLN A 188 22.46 -6.27 32.35
N ASP A 189 21.99 -6.83 33.47
CA ASP A 189 22.36 -6.31 34.78
C ASP A 189 23.81 -6.76 35.04
N ASN A 190 24.72 -5.82 35.28
CA ASN A 190 25.87 -6.05 36.14
C ASN A 190 26.23 -4.74 36.83
N GLU A 191 25.77 -4.67 38.07
CA GLU A 191 26.30 -3.81 39.13
C GLU A 191 27.78 -4.13 39.41
N THR A 192 28.37 -3.22 40.19
CA THR A 192 29.61 -3.30 40.99
C THR A 192 30.90 -2.87 40.26
N GLY A 193 31.72 -1.99 40.81
CA GLY A 193 31.68 -1.29 42.09
C GLY A 193 32.89 -0.36 42.26
N ALA A 194 32.80 0.47 43.30
CA ALA A 194 33.86 1.15 44.08
C ALA A 194 35.29 1.25 43.50
N ASP A 195 35.78 2.49 43.38
CA ASP A 195 36.62 3.14 44.41
C ASP A 195 36.57 4.67 44.26
#